data_AF-A0A7C1LGE8-F1
#
_entry.id   AF-A0A7C1LGE8-F1
#
_cell.length_a   1.000
_cell.length_b   1.000
_cell.length_c   1.000
_cell.angle_alpha   90.00
_cell.angle_beta   90.00
_cell.angle_gamma   90.00
#
_symmetry.space_group_name_H-M   'P 1'
#
loop_
_entity.id
_entity.type
_entity.pdbx_description
1 polymer ?
#
loop_
_entity_poly.entity_id
_entity_poly.type
_entity_poly.pdbx_seq_one_letter_code
_entity_poly.pdbx_strand_id
1 'polypeptide(L)' 'LRVEKYDEGKSAQIMHIGPFSEEGPTVEKVHNFIEDQNGKFDGFKQKHHEIYLSDPRKAKPENMKTVIRQPFSN' A
#
# COMPACT_ATOMS: atom_id res chain seq x y z
N LEU A 1 3.45 -24.72 -5.46
CA LEU A 1 3.80 -23.55 -4.60
C LEU A 1 5.26 -23.23 -4.85
N ARG A 2 5.59 -21.98 -5.17
CA ARG A 2 6.98 -21.50 -5.22
C ARG A 2 7.25 -20.72 -3.95
N VAL A 3 8.38 -20.98 -3.30
CA VAL A 3 8.81 -20.28 -2.09
C VAL A 3 10.09 -19.53 -2.46
N GLU A 4 10.12 -18.24 -2.17
CA GLU A 4 11.28 -17.39 -2.43
C GLU A 4 11.49 -16.41 -1.29
N LYS A 5 12.75 -16.01 -1.11
CA LYS A 5 13.08 -14.88 -0.25
C LYS A 5 12.81 -13.62 -1.05
N TYR A 6 12.06 -12.71 -0.44
CA TYR A 6 11.74 -11.43 -1.02
C TYR A 6 12.16 -10.32 -0.05
N ASP A 7 13.00 -9.41 -0.53
CA ASP A 7 13.33 -8.17 0.18
C ASP A 7 12.71 -7.02 -0.61
N GLU A 8 11.72 -6.37 0.00
CA GLU A 8 10.99 -5.27 -0.61
C GLU A 8 11.80 -3.96 -0.62
N GLY A 9 12.74 -3.82 0.32
CA GLY A 9 13.53 -2.61 0.49
C GLY A 9 12.77 -1.46 1.15
N LYS A 10 13.20 -0.23 0.84
CA LYS A 10 12.65 1.01 1.41
C LYS A 10 11.24 1.25 0.89
N SER A 11 10.29 1.37 1.81
CA SER A 11 8.87 1.58 1.48
C SER A 11 8.21 2.59 2.41
N ALA A 12 7.21 3.30 1.89
CA ALA A 12 6.26 4.05 2.69
C ALA A 12 4.96 3.23 2.81
N GLN A 13 4.30 3.32 3.95
CA GLN A 13 3.04 2.61 4.17
C GLN A 13 2.06 3.41 5.02
N ILE A 14 0.77 3.19 4.79
CA ILE A 14 -0.33 3.79 5.55
C ILE A 14 -1.45 2.76 5.70
N MET A 15 -2.28 2.91 6.74
CA MET A 15 -3.49 2.12 6.90
C MET A 15 -4.66 2.81 6.17
N HIS A 16 -5.30 2.09 5.26
CA HIS A 16 -6.64 2.42 4.79
C HIS A 16 -7.69 1.76 5.69
N ILE A 17 -8.68 2.55 6.12
CA ILE A 17 -9.85 2.07 6.86
C ILE A 17 -11.08 2.44 6.02
N GLY A 18 -11.79 1.44 5.52
CA GLY A 18 -12.90 1.62 4.59
C GLY A 18 -12.93 0.59 3.45
N PRO A 19 -13.89 0.73 2.52
CA PRO A 19 -13.99 -0.13 1.35
C PRO A 19 -12.84 0.13 0.37
N PHE A 20 -12.36 -0.92 -0.31
CA PHE A 20 -11.27 -0.84 -1.30
C PHE A 20 -11.53 0.21 -2.40
N SER A 21 -12.78 0.41 -2.80
CA SER A 21 -13.16 1.42 -3.81
C SER A 21 -12.86 2.87 -3.39
N GLU A 22 -12.61 3.12 -2.12
CA GLU A 22 -12.35 4.45 -1.55
C GLU A 22 -10.88 4.64 -1.12
N GLU A 23 -9.98 3.74 -1.54
CA GLU A 23 -8.58 3.79 -1.14
C GLU A 23 -7.77 4.88 -1.85
N GLY A 24 -8.27 5.42 -2.98
CA GLY A 24 -7.59 6.41 -3.81
C GLY A 24 -6.96 7.58 -3.02
N PRO A 25 -7.72 8.31 -2.18
CA PRO A 25 -7.16 9.36 -1.32
C PRO A 25 -6.09 8.89 -0.33
N THR A 26 -6.12 7.61 0.04
CA THR A 26 -5.10 7.00 0.92
C THR A 26 -3.82 6.70 0.15
N VAL A 27 -3.93 6.21 -1.09
CA VAL A 27 -2.80 6.02 -2.01
C VAL A 27 -2.10 7.34 -2.30
N GLU A 28 -2.86 8.39 -2.63
CA GLU A 28 -2.32 9.73 -2.92
C GLU A 28 -1.51 10.28 -1.74
N LYS A 29 -1.97 10.09 -0.50
CA LYS A 29 -1.21 10.50 0.70
C LYS A 29 0.16 9.84 0.79
N VAL A 30 0.28 8.56 0.41
CA VAL A 30 1.57 7.86 0.41
C VAL A 30 2.47 8.37 -0.70
N HIS A 31 1.93 8.65 -1.89
CA HIS A 31 2.71 9.25 -2.98
C HIS A 31 3.26 10.63 -2.60
N ASN A 32 2.40 11.51 -2.07
CA ASN A 32 2.82 12.84 -1.63
C ASN A 32 3.90 12.74 -0.55
N PHE A 33 3.74 11.84 0.41
CA PHE A 33 4.76 11.61 1.43
C PHE A 33 6.10 11.12 0.83
N ILE A 34 6.08 10.26 -0.18
CA ILE A 34 7.29 9.80 -0.86
C ILE A 34 7.98 10.97 -1.56
N GLU A 35 7.23 11.80 -2.29
CA GLU A 35 7.75 12.97 -3.00
C GLU A 35 8.36 14.00 -2.03
N ASP A 36 7.70 14.27 -0.91
CA ASP A 36 8.19 15.16 0.16
C ASP A 36 9.53 14.68 0.76
N GLN A 37 9.81 13.38 0.70
CA GLN A 37 11.06 12.78 1.13
C GLN A 37 12.14 12.75 0.03
N ASN A 38 11.92 13.45 -1.09
CA ASN A 38 12.73 13.37 -2.32
C ASN A 38 12.84 11.92 -2.85
N GLY A 39 11.81 11.11 -2.60
CA GLY A 39 11.69 9.76 -3.13
C GLY A 39 10.89 9.74 -4.43
N LYS A 40 10.94 8.61 -5.13
CA LYS A 40 10.20 8.35 -6.35
C LYS A 40 9.62 6.94 -6.34
N PHE A 41 8.32 6.87 -6.62
CA PHE A 41 7.60 5.65 -6.97
C PHE A 41 7.18 5.72 -8.44
N ASP A 42 7.61 4.76 -9.27
CA ASP A 42 7.30 4.76 -10.70
C ASP A 42 6.29 3.69 -11.14
N GLY A 43 5.96 2.72 -10.28
CA GLY A 43 5.04 1.62 -10.60
C GLY A 43 5.55 0.61 -11.65
N PHE A 44 6.66 0.91 -12.32
CA PHE A 44 7.27 0.07 -13.35
C PHE A 44 8.26 -0.90 -12.74
N LYS A 45 9.19 -0.39 -11.92
CA LYS A 45 10.21 -1.17 -11.21
C LYS A 45 9.71 -1.65 -9.85
N GLN A 46 8.98 -0.78 -9.16
CA GLN A 46 8.37 -1.05 -7.86
C GLN A 46 6.90 -1.38 -8.07
N LYS A 47 6.34 -2.28 -7.26
CA LYS A 47 4.92 -2.64 -7.33
C LYS A 47 4.19 -2.12 -6.12
N HIS A 48 2.96 -1.66 -6.36
CA HIS A 48 2.01 -1.35 -5.31
C HIS A 48 1.67 -2.63 -4.55
N HIS A 49 1.78 -2.60 -3.23
CA HIS A 49 1.49 -3.74 -2.38
C HIS A 49 0.39 -3.41 -1.37
N GLU A 50 -0.65 -4.23 -1.39
CA GLU A 50 -1.73 -4.20 -0.42
C GLU A 50 -1.64 -5.42 0.49
N ILE A 51 -1.76 -5.18 1.80
CA ILE A 51 -1.89 -6.25 2.80
C ILE A 51 -3.29 -6.18 3.40
N TYR A 52 -4.13 -7.14 3.01
CA TYR A 52 -5.50 -7.25 3.50
C TYR A 52 -5.51 -7.86 4.90
N LEU A 53 -5.84 -7.05 5.91
CA LEU A 53 -5.96 -7.52 7.29
C LEU A 53 -7.40 -7.94 7.63
N SER A 54 -8.38 -7.50 6.84
CA SER A 54 -9.80 -7.83 6.99
C SER A 54 -10.25 -8.81 5.91
N ASP A 55 -11.04 -9.81 6.31
CA ASP A 55 -11.77 -10.67 5.36
C ASP A 55 -13.05 -9.92 4.91
N PRO A 56 -13.18 -9.56 3.62
CA PRO A 56 -14.33 -8.79 3.12
C PRO A 56 -15.67 -9.53 3.27
N ARG A 57 -15.64 -10.85 3.54
CA ARG A 57 -16.86 -11.65 3.78
C ARG A 57 -17.33 -11.58 5.24
N LYS A 58 -16.50 -11.05 6.14
CA LYS A 58 -16.74 -11.03 7.60
C LYS A 58 -16.80 -9.62 8.19
N ALA A 59 -16.04 -8.69 7.63
CA ALA A 59 -16.01 -7.30 8.07
C ALA A 59 -17.05 -6.47 7.33
N LYS A 60 -17.64 -5.48 8.01
CA LYS A 60 -18.41 -4.44 7.33
C LYS A 60 -17.43 -3.53 6.57
N PRO A 61 -17.77 -3.05 5.35
CA PRO A 61 -16.85 -2.27 4.52
C PRO A 61 -16.20 -1.08 5.24
N GLU A 62 -16.95 -0.35 6.05
CA GLU A 62 -16.47 0.83 6.80
C GLU A 62 -15.42 0.51 7.88
N ASN A 63 -15.28 -0.76 8.26
CA ASN A 63 -14.31 -1.21 9.27
C ASN A 63 -13.16 -2.04 8.66
N MET A 64 -13.17 -2.25 7.34
CA MET A 64 -12.13 -3.02 6.67
C MET A 64 -10.79 -2.30 6.75
N LYS A 65 -9.72 -3.08 6.94
CA LYS A 65 -8.35 -2.58 7.09
C LYS A 65 -7.44 -3.17 6.02
N THR A 66 -6.80 -2.30 5.27
CA THR A 66 -5.78 -2.63 4.26
C THR A 66 -4.55 -1.79 4.53
N VAL A 67 -3.38 -2.40 4.63
CA VAL A 67 -2.12 -1.65 4.58
C VAL A 67 -1.82 -1.38 3.11
N ILE A 68 -1.71 -0.11 2.76
CA ILE A 68 -1.22 0.34 1.46
C ILE A 68 0.27 0.61 1.60
N ARG A 69 1.08 -0.05 0.78
CA ARG A 69 2.54 0.06 0.79
C ARG A 69 3.08 0.36 -0.60
N GLN A 70 3.96 1.34 -0.67
CA GLN A 70 4.66 1.76 -1.89
C GLN A 70 6.18 1.68 -1.65
N PRO A 71 6.88 0.70 -2.27
CA PRO A 71 8.34 0.69 -2.29
C PRO A 71 8.86 1.83 -3.14
N PHE A 72 9.89 2.54 -2.70
CA PHE A 72 10.40 3.72 -3.41
C PHE A 72 11.92 3.83 -3.34
N SER A 73 12.49 4.58 -4.28
CA SER A 73 13.91 4.90 -4.34
C SER A 73 14.13 6.41 -4.28
N ASN A 74 15.31 6.84 -3.87
CA ASN A 74 15.75 8.23 -4.06
C ASN A 74 16.42 8.38 -5.43
#